data_AF-E4Y6M9-F1
#
_entry.id   AF-E4Y6M9-F1
#
_cell.length_a   1.000
_cell.length_b   1.000
_cell.length_c   1.000
_cell.angle_alpha   90.00
_cell.angle_beta   90.00
_cell.angle_gamma   90.00
#
_symmetry.space_group_name_H-M   'P 1'
#
loop_
_entity.id
_entity.type
_entity.pdbx_description
1 polymer ?
#
loop_
_entity_poly.entity_id
_entity_poly.type
_entity_poly.pdbx_seq_one_letter_code
_entity_poly.pdbx_strand_id
1 'polypeptide(L)'
;MKEYLDSLTSNKKLQCILNYCFGDYGTQPRKAPLFIGLALIDHFRKGGVFPIGGSSKLTMDLAEPIAARGGKILTRANVLQINETGGNVTGVTVLPTGAKSGGKPFFIPAKKVVSTASVWLWLEIEMNKIEVQNCKLIPF
;
A
#
# COMPACT_ATOMS: atom_id res chain seq x y z
N MET A 1 17.46 12.31 -10.25
CA MET A 1 18.37 11.20 -10.60
C MET A 1 19.11 11.45 -11.92
N LYS A 2 18.41 11.75 -13.02
CA LYS A 2 19.03 12.00 -14.35
C LYS A 2 20.18 13.03 -14.32
N GLU A 3 19.95 14.22 -13.76
CA GLU A 3 20.96 15.29 -13.70
C GLU A 3 22.24 14.87 -12.99
N TYR A 4 22.12 14.10 -11.90
CA TYR A 4 23.26 13.57 -11.16
C TYR A 4 24.05 12.55 -11.98
N LEU A 5 23.39 11.70 -12.77
CA LEU A 5 24.12 10.76 -13.64
C LEU A 5 24.74 11.45 -14.86
N ASP A 6 24.09 12.51 -15.37
CA ASP A 6 24.65 13.34 -16.43
C ASP A 6 25.93 14.07 -15.97
N SER A 7 26.06 14.42 -14.68
CA SER A 7 27.29 14.99 -14.13
C SER A 7 28.41 13.96 -13.90
N LEU A 8 28.08 12.68 -13.73
CA LEU A 8 29.07 11.61 -13.51
C LEU A 8 29.61 11.00 -14.80
N THR A 9 28.79 10.90 -15.85
CA THR A 9 29.21 10.24 -17.10
C THR A 9 28.33 10.64 -18.28
N SER A 10 28.91 10.72 -19.47
CA SER A 10 28.18 10.87 -20.74
C SER A 10 27.75 9.53 -21.36
N ASN A 11 28.23 8.38 -20.82
CA ASN A 11 27.93 7.06 -21.35
C ASN A 11 26.47 6.65 -21.05
N LYS A 12 25.60 6.72 -22.06
CA LYS A 12 24.17 6.43 -21.90
C LYS A 12 23.87 4.99 -21.48
N LYS A 13 24.69 4.00 -21.86
CA LYS A 13 24.51 2.61 -21.42
C LYS A 13 24.74 2.49 -19.91
N LEU A 14 25.80 3.13 -19.40
CA LEU A 14 26.10 3.14 -17.97
C LEU A 14 25.01 3.86 -17.17
N GLN A 15 24.53 5.00 -17.65
CA GLN A 15 23.41 5.72 -17.03
C GLN A 15 22.13 4.86 -16.95
N CYS A 16 21.84 4.05 -17.97
CA CYS A 16 20.71 3.12 -17.95
C CYS A 16 20.88 2.03 -16.90
N ILE A 17 22.07 1.42 -16.81
CA ILE A 17 22.36 0.37 -15.82
C ILE A 17 22.20 0.91 -14.40
N LEU A 18 22.77 2.10 -14.12
CA LEU A 18 22.68 2.75 -12.80
C LEU A 18 21.25 3.14 -12.39
N ASN A 19 20.34 3.23 -13.37
CA ASN A 19 18.93 3.54 -13.14
C ASN A 19 18.00 2.33 -13.24
N TYR A 20 18.51 1.13 -13.49
CA TYR A 20 17.70 -0.03 -13.88
C TYR A 20 16.52 -0.29 -12.93
N CYS A 21 16.72 -0.10 -11.63
CA CYS A 21 15.72 -0.33 -10.59
C CYS A 21 14.61 0.74 -10.51
N PHE A 22 14.46 1.61 -11.52
CA PHE A 22 13.39 2.61 -11.52
C PHE A 22 11.98 2.02 -11.48
N GLY A 23 11.83 0.77 -11.90
CA GLY A 23 10.58 0.01 -11.82
C GLY A 23 10.08 -0.16 -10.38
N ASP A 24 10.99 -0.25 -9.39
CA ASP A 24 10.62 -0.54 -8.00
C ASP A 24 9.86 0.62 -7.33
N TYR A 25 10.05 1.85 -7.81
CA TYR A 25 9.32 3.03 -7.35
C TYR A 25 8.36 3.60 -8.41
N GLY A 26 8.17 2.90 -9.53
CA GLY A 26 7.15 3.20 -10.55
C GLY A 26 7.29 4.55 -11.27
N THR A 27 8.42 5.25 -11.13
CA THR A 27 8.62 6.59 -11.70
C THR A 27 9.81 6.59 -12.64
N GLN A 28 9.70 7.27 -13.77
CA GLN A 28 10.83 7.38 -14.70
C GLN A 28 12.01 8.15 -14.07
N PRO A 29 13.29 7.77 -14.32
CA PRO A 29 14.45 8.43 -13.71
C PRO A 29 14.55 9.95 -13.95
N ARG A 30 13.94 10.45 -15.03
CA ARG A 30 13.83 11.88 -15.36
C ARG A 30 12.86 12.65 -14.47
N LYS A 31 11.89 11.96 -13.84
CA LYS A 31 10.87 12.52 -12.95
C LYS A 31 11.10 12.17 -11.47
N ALA A 32 12.01 11.24 -11.21
CA ALA A 32 12.29 10.77 -9.85
C ALA A 32 13.28 11.70 -9.13
N PRO A 33 12.97 12.12 -7.90
CA PRO A 33 13.94 12.75 -7.02
C PRO A 33 15.18 11.87 -6.86
N LEU A 34 16.36 12.49 -6.74
CA LEU A 34 17.62 11.76 -6.54
C LEU A 34 17.54 10.83 -5.30
N PHE A 35 16.95 11.31 -4.20
CA PHE A 35 16.92 10.58 -2.95
C PHE A 35 16.19 9.23 -3.05
N ILE A 36 15.15 9.12 -3.89
CA ILE A 36 14.40 7.86 -4.05
C ILE A 36 15.30 6.78 -4.65
N GLY A 37 16.07 7.11 -5.69
CA GLY A 37 17.02 6.17 -6.30
C GLY A 37 18.15 5.77 -5.35
N LEU A 38 18.70 6.74 -4.60
CA LEU A 38 19.76 6.45 -3.62
C LEU A 38 19.27 5.62 -2.44
N ALA A 39 18.08 5.90 -1.93
CA ALA A 39 17.46 5.11 -0.86
C ALA A 39 17.22 3.67 -1.30
N LEU A 40 16.82 3.45 -2.55
CA LEU A 40 16.65 2.12 -3.11
C LEU A 40 17.98 1.36 -3.23
N ILE A 41 19.04 2.03 -3.70
CA ILE A 41 20.38 1.43 -3.77
C ILE A 41 20.87 1.06 -2.37
N ASP A 42 20.70 1.94 -1.38
CA ASP A 42 21.06 1.62 0.01
C ASP A 42 20.22 0.49 0.60
N HIS A 43 18.92 0.43 0.29
CA HIS A 43 18.03 -0.66 0.70
C HIS A 43 18.55 -2.03 0.24
N PHE A 44 19.02 -2.13 -1.01
CA PHE A 44 19.58 -3.36 -1.56
C PHE A 44 21.08 -3.57 -1.29
N ARG A 45 21.74 -2.62 -0.60
CA ARG A 45 23.19 -2.69 -0.35
C ARG A 45 23.62 -3.94 0.43
N LYS A 46 22.73 -4.49 1.25
CA LYS A 46 22.97 -5.70 2.03
C LYS A 46 22.49 -6.98 1.32
N GLY A 47 22.10 -6.88 0.05
CA GLY A 47 21.51 -7.96 -0.73
C GLY A 47 20.01 -8.12 -0.51
N GLY A 48 19.44 -9.14 -1.15
CA GLY A 48 18.03 -9.51 -1.02
C GLY A 48 17.88 -10.88 -0.35
N VAL A 49 16.76 -11.07 0.34
CA VAL A 49 16.37 -12.37 0.91
C VAL A 49 15.03 -12.78 0.33
N PHE A 50 14.87 -14.08 0.08
CA PHE A 50 13.61 -14.65 -0.36
C PHE A 50 13.11 -15.67 0.67
N PRO A 51 11.86 -15.56 1.14
CA PRO A 51 11.31 -16.47 2.13
C PRO A 51 11.22 -17.90 1.57
N ILE A 52 11.71 -18.87 2.34
CA ILE A 52 11.54 -20.29 2.03
C ILE A 52 10.03 -20.59 2.02
N GLY A 53 9.53 -21.15 0.92
CA GLY A 53 8.09 -21.40 0.72
C GLY A 53 7.31 -20.23 0.09
N GLY A 54 8.01 -19.18 -0.36
CA GLY A 54 7.41 -18.07 -1.12
C GLY A 54 6.82 -16.96 -0.26
N SER A 55 6.45 -15.84 -0.90
CA SER A 55 5.97 -14.63 -0.21
C SER A 55 4.72 -14.86 0.62
N SER A 56 3.81 -15.73 0.17
CA SER A 56 2.58 -16.09 0.91
C SER A 56 2.87 -16.68 2.29
N LYS A 57 4.02 -17.35 2.47
CA LYS A 57 4.41 -17.94 3.75
C LYS A 57 4.63 -16.89 4.83
N LEU A 58 5.12 -15.69 4.47
CA LEU A 58 5.26 -14.58 5.42
C LEU A 58 3.90 -14.21 6.04
N THR A 59 2.86 -14.07 5.24
CA THR A 59 1.52 -13.72 5.72
C THR A 59 0.92 -14.82 6.61
N MET A 60 1.14 -16.09 6.26
CA MET A 60 0.66 -17.23 7.05
C MET A 60 1.37 -17.32 8.41
N ASP A 61 2.70 -17.19 8.41
CA ASP A 61 3.52 -17.26 9.62
C ASP A 61 3.26 -16.06 10.55
N LEU A 62 2.82 -14.92 10.01
CA LEU A 62 2.36 -13.77 10.81
C LEU A 62 0.96 -13.97 11.42
N ALA A 63 0.12 -14.81 10.83
CA ALA A 63 -1.25 -15.01 11.31
C ALA A 63 -1.30 -15.78 12.64
N GLU A 64 -0.44 -16.78 12.80
CA GLU A 64 -0.34 -17.62 13.99
C GLU A 64 -0.08 -16.81 15.29
N PRO A 65 0.96 -15.98 15.40
CA PRO A 65 1.22 -15.22 16.62
C PRO A 65 0.13 -14.17 16.92
N ILE A 66 -0.58 -13.66 15.90
CA ILE A 66 -1.74 -12.76 16.11
C ILE A 66 -2.86 -13.53 16.79
N ALA A 67 -3.21 -14.71 16.27
CA ALA A 67 -4.26 -15.56 16.83
C ALA A 67 -3.90 -16.07 18.24
N ALA A 68 -2.65 -16.49 18.45
CA ALA A 68 -2.15 -16.97 19.75
C ALA A 68 -2.24 -15.91 20.86
N ARG A 69 -2.20 -14.62 20.50
CA ARG A 69 -2.37 -13.48 21.43
C ARG A 69 -3.83 -13.00 21.54
N GLY A 70 -4.80 -13.77 21.04
CA GLY A 70 -6.23 -13.46 21.09
C GLY A 70 -6.70 -12.49 20.00
N GLY A 71 -5.84 -12.14 19.05
CA GLY A 71 -6.22 -11.37 17.87
C GLY A 71 -7.12 -12.16 16.93
N LYS A 72 -7.91 -11.46 16.12
CA LYS A 72 -8.78 -12.06 15.10
C LYS A 72 -8.41 -11.53 13.73
N ILE A 73 -8.31 -12.43 12.75
CA ILE A 73 -8.05 -12.08 11.35
C ILE A 73 -9.29 -12.42 10.55
N LEU A 74 -9.95 -11.39 10.03
CA LEU A 74 -11.14 -11.53 9.21
C LEU A 74 -10.75 -11.40 7.74
N THR A 75 -10.81 -12.50 7.00
CA THR A 75 -10.76 -12.46 5.54
C THR A 75 -12.16 -12.28 4.98
N ARG A 76 -12.28 -11.84 3.71
CA ARG A 76 -13.59 -11.67 3.06
C ARG A 76 -14.50 -10.72 3.85
N ALA A 77 -13.93 -9.67 4.43
CA ALA A 77 -14.63 -8.65 5.19
C ALA A 77 -14.22 -7.29 4.62
N ASN A 78 -14.99 -6.81 3.64
CA ASN A 78 -14.73 -5.50 3.04
C ASN A 78 -15.13 -4.40 4.02
N VAL A 79 -14.22 -3.48 4.34
CA VAL A 79 -14.55 -2.33 5.19
C VAL A 79 -15.29 -1.31 4.34
N LEU A 80 -16.53 -1.01 4.72
CA LEU A 80 -17.36 -0.01 4.03
C LEU A 80 -17.16 1.39 4.59
N GLN A 81 -17.00 1.49 5.91
CA GLN A 81 -16.94 2.78 6.60
C GLN A 81 -16.17 2.69 7.92
N ILE A 82 -15.41 3.75 8.23
CA ILE A 82 -14.92 4.02 9.58
C ILE A 82 -15.97 4.89 10.28
N ASN A 83 -16.49 4.42 11.41
CA ASN A 83 -17.55 5.10 12.14
C ASN A 83 -16.94 6.02 13.20
N GLU A 84 -17.47 7.24 13.29
CA GLU A 84 -16.97 8.26 14.20
C GLU A 84 -18.11 9.00 14.90
N THR A 85 -17.83 9.52 16.08
CA THR A 85 -18.77 10.37 16.83
C THR A 85 -17.97 11.45 17.57
N GLY A 86 -18.29 12.72 17.31
CA GLY A 86 -17.55 13.85 17.90
C GLY A 86 -16.05 13.82 17.58
N GLY A 87 -15.68 13.43 16.36
CA GLY A 87 -14.27 13.33 15.92
C GLY A 87 -13.50 12.15 16.51
N ASN A 88 -14.15 11.23 17.21
CA ASN A 88 -13.54 10.03 17.77
C ASN A 88 -14.03 8.78 17.05
N VAL A 89 -13.11 7.90 16.68
CA VAL A 89 -13.43 6.60 16.09
C VAL A 89 -14.18 5.73 17.09
N THR A 90 -15.31 5.20 16.66
CA THR A 90 -16.15 4.28 17.44
C THR A 90 -16.08 2.85 16.93
N GLY A 91 -15.74 2.64 15.65
CA GLY A 91 -15.52 1.33 15.06
C GLY A 91 -15.52 1.33 13.54
N VAL A 92 -15.79 0.16 12.94
CA VAL A 92 -15.86 -0.01 11.48
C VAL A 92 -17.11 -0.80 11.08
N THR A 93 -17.72 -0.41 9.97
CA THR A 93 -18.80 -1.17 9.31
C THR A 93 -18.18 -2.04 8.22
N VAL A 94 -18.47 -3.34 8.24
CA VAL A 94 -17.89 -4.31 7.31
C VAL A 94 -18.96 -5.12 6.58
N LEU A 95 -18.68 -5.51 5.34
CA LEU A 95 -19.50 -6.34 4.48
C LEU A 95 -18.79 -7.67 4.19
N PRO A 96 -19.40 -8.83 4.50
CA PRO A 96 -18.88 -10.12 4.07
C PRO A 96 -18.82 -10.26 2.54
N THR A 97 -17.68 -10.67 1.98
CA THR A 97 -17.46 -10.86 0.54
C THR A 97 -17.02 -12.30 0.23
N GLY A 98 -17.97 -13.24 0.14
CA GLY A 98 -17.69 -14.64 -0.17
C GLY A 98 -18.71 -15.25 -1.13
N ALA A 99 -18.40 -16.36 -1.80
CA ALA A 99 -19.28 -16.97 -2.81
C ALA A 99 -20.70 -17.39 -2.33
N LYS A 100 -20.99 -17.28 -1.02
CA LYS A 100 -22.31 -17.48 -0.40
C LYS A 100 -22.85 -16.22 0.32
N SER A 101 -22.23 -15.05 0.12
CA SER A 101 -22.54 -13.85 0.91
C SER A 101 -23.74 -13.10 0.32
N GLY A 102 -24.93 -13.47 0.78
CA GLY A 102 -26.03 -12.53 1.01
C GLY A 102 -25.86 -11.77 2.35
N GLY A 103 -24.62 -11.59 2.80
CA GLY A 103 -24.31 -11.10 4.14
C GLY A 103 -24.66 -9.63 4.28
N LYS A 104 -25.41 -9.28 5.32
CA LYS A 104 -25.70 -7.88 5.65
C LYS A 104 -24.46 -7.21 6.26
N PRO A 105 -24.24 -5.90 6.03
CA PRO A 105 -23.22 -5.16 6.76
C PRO A 105 -23.37 -5.31 8.27
N PHE A 106 -22.27 -5.39 8.99
CA PHE A 106 -22.26 -5.43 10.46
C PHE A 106 -21.17 -4.53 11.04
N PHE A 107 -21.34 -4.14 12.30
CA PHE A 107 -20.46 -3.21 13.01
C PHE A 107 -19.46 -3.93 13.89
N ILE A 108 -18.20 -3.51 13.83
CA ILE A 108 -17.12 -3.95 14.73
C ILE A 108 -16.68 -2.74 15.58
N PRO A 109 -16.91 -2.75 16.90
CA PRO A 109 -16.49 -1.66 17.76
C PRO A 109 -14.97 -1.62 17.89
N ALA A 110 -14.38 -0.43 17.74
CA ALA A 110 -12.95 -0.22 17.89
C ALA A 110 -12.67 1.21 18.37
N LYS A 111 -11.80 1.34 19.38
CA LYS A 111 -11.35 2.64 19.90
C LYS A 111 -10.27 3.30 19.03
N LYS A 112 -9.62 2.51 18.18
CA LYS A 112 -8.54 2.93 17.28
C LYS A 112 -8.63 2.10 16.00
N VAL A 113 -8.41 2.75 14.87
CA VAL A 113 -8.34 2.10 13.56
C VAL A 113 -7.03 2.52 12.90
N VAL A 114 -6.27 1.54 12.40
CA VAL A 114 -5.06 1.75 11.62
C VAL A 114 -5.36 1.25 10.21
N SER A 115 -5.35 2.15 9.23
CA SER A 115 -5.62 1.82 7.84
C SER A 115 -4.33 1.55 7.10
N THR A 116 -4.26 0.40 6.43
CA THR A 116 -3.24 0.07 5.42
C THR A 116 -3.84 0.04 4.02
N ALA A 117 -5.08 0.51 3.85
CA ALA A 117 -5.71 0.66 2.55
C ALA A 117 -4.98 1.72 1.73
N SER A 118 -5.05 1.62 0.41
CA SER A 118 -4.52 2.67 -0.45
C SER A 118 -5.24 3.99 -0.16
N VAL A 119 -4.51 5.11 -0.34
CA VAL A 119 -5.09 6.44 -0.15
C VAL A 119 -6.33 6.62 -1.03
N TRP A 120 -6.34 6.08 -2.24
CA TRP A 120 -7.50 6.11 -3.13
C TRP A 120 -8.74 5.42 -2.54
N LEU A 121 -8.59 4.21 -1.99
CA LEU A 121 -9.72 3.51 -1.36
C LEU A 121 -10.19 4.26 -0.10
N TRP A 122 -9.24 4.84 0.65
CA TRP A 122 -9.56 5.65 1.81
C TRP A 122 -10.34 6.91 1.43
N LEU A 123 -9.93 7.57 0.34
CA LEU A 123 -10.66 8.67 -0.26
C LEU A 123 -12.05 8.23 -0.71
N GLU A 124 -12.24 7.07 -1.34
CA GLU A 124 -13.60 6.59 -1.69
C GLU A 124 -14.48 6.32 -0.47
N ILE A 125 -13.90 5.78 0.62
CA ILE A 125 -14.63 5.51 1.86
C ILE A 125 -15.05 6.81 2.56
N GLU A 126 -14.21 7.85 2.56
CA GLU A 126 -14.50 9.12 3.26
C GLU A 126 -15.19 10.17 2.36
N MET A 127 -14.86 10.21 1.06
CA MET A 127 -15.35 11.21 0.08
C MET A 127 -16.72 10.92 -0.52
N ASN A 128 -17.40 9.83 -0.15
CA ASN A 128 -18.86 9.76 -0.35
C ASN A 128 -19.64 10.83 0.47
N LYS A 129 -18.94 11.70 1.21
CA LYS A 129 -19.46 12.93 1.83
C LYS A 129 -19.07 14.23 1.10
N ILE A 130 -18.24 14.19 0.05
CA ILE A 130 -17.77 15.37 -0.69
C ILE A 130 -17.81 15.09 -2.19
N GLU A 131 -18.71 15.76 -2.92
CA GLU A 131 -18.69 15.83 -4.38
C GLU A 131 -17.36 16.42 -4.86
N VAL A 132 -16.44 15.58 -5.35
CA VAL A 132 -15.28 16.07 -6.09
C VAL A 132 -15.60 16.03 -7.56
N GLN A 133 -15.99 17.21 -8.06
CA GLN A 133 -16.07 17.49 -9.48
C GLN A 133 -14.71 17.28 -10.15
N ASN A 134 -14.73 16.51 -11.24
CA ASN A 134 -13.80 16.54 -12.36
C ASN A 134 -12.30 16.52 -12.03
N CYS A 135 -11.75 15.32 -11.82
CA CYS A 135 -10.37 15.04 -12.25
C CYS A 135 -10.40 14.01 -13.38
N LYS A 136 -10.29 14.49 -14.62
CA LYS A 136 -9.96 13.65 -15.78
C LYS A 136 -8.53 13.12 -15.60
N LEU A 137 -8.40 11.82 -15.36
CA LEU A 137 -7.11 11.14 -15.39
C LEU A 137 -6.85 10.57 -16.80
N ILE A 138 -5.65 10.84 -17.29
CA ILE A 138 -5.11 10.39 -18.57
C ILE A 138 -4.83 8.88 -18.45
N PRO A 139 -5.32 8.03 -19.37
CA PRO A 139 -5.03 6.60 -19.34
C PRO A 139 -3.54 6.35 -19.60
N PHE A 140 -2.98 5.37 -18.88
CA PHE A 140 -1.66 4.82 -19.16
C PHE A 140 -1.64 4.07 -20.50
#